data_AF-A0A971LZI7-F1
#
_entry.id   AF-A0A971LZI7-F1
#
_cell.length_a   1.000
_cell.length_b   1.000
_cell.length_c   1.000
_cell.angle_alpha   90.00
_cell.angle_beta   90.00
_cell.angle_gamma   90.00
#
_symmetry.space_group_name_H-M   'P 1'
#
loop_
_entity.id
_entity.type
_entity.pdbx_description
1 polymer ?
#
loop_
_entity_poly.entity_id
_entity_poly.type
_entity_poly.pdbx_seq_one_letter_code
_entity_poly.pdbx_strand_id
1 'polypeptide(L)' 'MCDEVGVNMDNLISGIEKDKSDMEMAQELGVSVKTVKALKERFFSHGLQSIEGQD' A
#
# COMPACT_ATOMS: atom_id res chain seq x y z
N MET A 1 13.80 5.88 6.62
CA MET A 1 13.12 7.18 6.64
C MET A 1 12.06 7.18 5.56
N CYS A 2 10.86 6.67 5.85
CA CYS A 2 9.66 6.86 5.01
C CYS A 2 8.84 8.02 5.60
N ASP A 3 9.51 9.14 5.87
CA ASP A 3 8.92 10.29 6.56
C ASP A 3 8.40 11.35 5.59
N GLU A 4 8.76 11.28 4.30
CA GLU A 4 8.47 12.35 3.33
C GLU A 4 7.14 12.22 2.58
N VAL A 5 6.35 11.16 2.80
CA VAL A 5 5.13 10.94 1.99
C VAL A 5 3.84 11.01 2.81
N GLY A 6 3.89 10.97 4.14
CA GLY A 6 2.68 11.04 4.99
C GLY A 6 1.67 9.89 4.76
N VAL A 7 1.98 8.95 3.88
CA VAL A 7 1.17 7.78 3.62
C VAL A 7 1.48 6.77 4.69
N ASN A 8 0.54 6.62 5.60
CA ASN A 8 0.62 5.61 6.65
C ASN A 8 0.50 4.23 6.01
N MET A 9 1.64 3.57 5.80
CA MET A 9 1.70 2.24 5.19
C MET A 9 0.90 1.21 5.99
N ASP A 10 0.78 1.40 7.31
CA ASP A 10 -0.07 0.57 8.17
C ASP A 10 -1.54 0.62 7.76
N ASN A 11 -2.04 1.81 7.42
CA ASN A 11 -3.39 2.01 6.90
C ASN A 11 -3.56 1.41 5.49
N LEU A 12 -2.53 1.46 4.66
CA LEU A 12 -2.56 0.83 3.33
C LEU A 12 -2.66 -0.69 3.46
N ILE A 13 -1.85 -1.30 4.33
CA ILE A 13 -1.86 -2.75 4.60
C ILE A 13 -3.21 -3.16 5.19
N SER A 14 -3.71 -2.44 6.20
CA SER A 14 -5.04 -2.65 6.76
C SER A 14 -6.16 -2.55 5.72
N GLY A 15 -6.03 -1.66 4.74
CA GLY A 15 -6.98 -1.52 3.62
C GLY A 15 -6.94 -2.72 2.68
N ILE A 16 -5.74 -3.25 2.40
CA ILE A 16 -5.53 -4.46 1.59
C ILE A 16 -6.06 -5.70 2.33
N GLU A 17 -5.76 -5.85 3.62
CA GLU A 17 -6.24 -6.97 4.45
C GLU A 17 -7.77 -7.02 4.57
N LYS A 18 -8.41 -5.85 4.56
CA LYS A 18 -9.87 -5.71 4.62
C LYS A 18 -10.54 -5.82 3.25
N ASP A 19 -9.80 -6.14 2.19
CA ASP A 19 -10.26 -6.19 0.80
C ASP A 19 -11.00 -4.91 0.38
N LYS A 20 -10.52 -3.75 0.86
CA LYS A 20 -11.14 -2.46 0.50
C LYS A 20 -10.88 -2.13 -0.95
N SER A 21 -11.85 -1.46 -1.57
CA SER A 21 -11.67 -0.93 -2.92
C SER A 21 -10.64 0.20 -2.96
N ASP A 22 -9.92 0.32 -4.08
CA ASP A 22 -8.85 1.32 -4.24
C ASP A 22 -9.34 2.77 -4.01
N MET A 23 -10.62 3.04 -4.29
CA MET A 23 -11.26 4.34 -4.02
C MET A 23 -11.46 4.60 -2.53
N GLU A 24 -11.86 3.60 -1.75
CA GLU A 24 -12.04 3.74 -0.30
C GLU A 24 -10.69 3.91 0.40
N MET A 25 -9.70 3.12 0.01
CA MET A 25 -8.34 3.28 0.49
C MET A 25 -7.77 4.66 0.14
N ALA A 26 -8.04 5.16 -1.07
CA ALA A 26 -7.61 6.49 -1.50
C ALA A 26 -8.20 7.60 -0.62
N GLN A 27 -9.50 7.51 -0.30
CA GLN A 27 -10.15 8.45 0.60
C GLN A 27 -9.62 8.37 2.04
N GLU A 28 -9.45 7.17 2.59
CA GLU A 28 -8.96 6.99 3.96
C GLU A 28 -7.49 7.39 4.13
N LEU A 29 -6.67 7.15 3.11
CA LEU A 29 -5.26 7.52 3.10
C LEU A 29 -5.04 8.99 2.68
N GLY A 30 -6.08 9.67 2.21
CA GLY A 30 -5.99 11.03 1.69
C GLY A 30 -5.12 11.14 0.42
N VAL A 31 -4.98 10.05 -0.34
CA VAL A 31 -4.17 10.00 -1.57
C VAL A 31 -5.03 9.76 -2.81
N SER A 32 -4.45 9.96 -3.98
CA SER A 32 -5.13 9.61 -5.22
C SER A 32 -5.22 8.09 -5.39
N VAL A 33 -6.29 7.63 -6.04
CA VAL A 33 -6.47 6.21 -6.43
C VAL A 33 -5.28 5.67 -7.24
N LYS A 34 -4.69 6.52 -8.08
CA LYS A 34 -3.45 6.19 -8.82
C LYS A 34 -2.28 5.88 -7.89
N THR A 35 -2.16 6.61 -6.77
CA THR A 35 -1.15 6.38 -5.74
C THR A 35 -1.40 5.05 -5.04
N VAL A 36 -2.63 4.75 -4.62
CA VAL A 36 -2.99 3.45 -4.03
C VAL A 36 -2.66 2.30 -4.98
N LYS A 37 -3.00 2.44 -6.26
CA LYS A 37 -2.70 1.44 -7.29
C LYS A 37 -1.19 1.23 -7.45
N ALA A 38 -0.41 2.31 -7.55
CA ALA A 38 1.04 2.23 -7.65
C ALA A 38 1.69 1.64 -6.37
N LEU A 39 1.13 1.93 -5.19
CA LEU A 39 1.56 1.34 -3.93
C LEU A 39 1.24 -0.15 -3.86
N LYS A 40 0.03 -0.57 -4.25
CA LYS A 40 -0.35 -1.98 -4.36
C LYS A 40 0.56 -2.69 -5.36
N GLU A 41 0.78 -2.13 -6.54
CA GLU A 41 1.66 -2.71 -7.56
C GLU A 41 3.10 -2.85 -7.05
N ARG A 42 3.64 -1.83 -6.37
CA ARG A 42 4.93 -1.94 -5.68
C ARG A 42 4.90 -2.98 -4.56
N PHE A 43 3.83 -3.07 -3.78
CA PHE A 43 3.68 -4.04 -2.71
C PHE A 43 3.63 -5.46 -3.24
N PHE A 44 2.89 -5.72 -4.33
CA PHE A 44 2.88 -7.03 -4.97
C PHE A 44 4.22 -7.33 -5.66
N SER A 45 4.80 -6.38 -6.39
CA SER A 45 6.05 -6.58 -7.13
C SER A 45 7.28 -6.70 -6.22
N HIS A 46 7.38 -5.89 -5.16
CA HIS A 46 8.52 -5.91 -4.24
C HIS A 46 8.25 -6.71 -2.96
N GLY A 47 7.01 -6.75 -2.47
CA GLY A 47 6.65 -7.49 -1.25
C GLY A 47 6.64 -9.00 -1.44
N LEU A 48 6.26 -9.53 -2.61
CA LEU A 48 6.43 -10.95 -2.92
C LEU A 48 7.93 -11.31 -3.04
N GLN A 49 8.72 -10.49 -3.73
CA GLN A 49 10.17 -10.68 -3.81
C GLN A 49 10.89 -10.53 -2.46
N SER A 50 10.31 -9.79 -1.51
CA SER A 50 10.92 -9.60 -0.18
C SER A 50 10.52 -10.68 0.83
N ILE A 51 9.46 -11.46 0.56
CA ILE A 51 9.04 -12.61 1.40
C ILE A 51 9.59 -13.94 0.86
N GLU A 52 9.77 -14.10 -0.46
CA GLU A 52 10.35 -15.31 -1.07
C GLU A 52 11.90 -15.39 -1.02
N GLY A 53 12.55 -14.74 -0.04
CA GLY A 53 14.01 -14.68 -0.02
C GLY A 53 14.67 -14.38 1.33
N GLN A 54 13.97 -14.51 2.45
CA GLN A 54 14.62 -14.55 3.77
C GLN A 54 14.26 -15.85 4.50
N ASP A 55 15.28 -16.70 4.54
CA ASP A 55 15.46 -18.02 5.19
C ASP A 55 14.92 -19.27 4.47
#